data_AF-A0AAV9XBN3-F1
#
_entry.id   AF-A0AAV9XBN3-F1
#
_cell.length_a   1.000
_cell.length_b   1.000
_cell.length_c   1.000
_cell.angle_alpha   90.00
_cell.angle_beta   90.00
_cell.angle_gamma   90.00
#
_symmetry.space_group_name_H-M   'P 1'
#
loop_
_entity.id
_entity.type
_entity.pdbx_description
1 polymer ?
#
loop_
_entity_poly.entity_id
_entity_poly.type
_entity_poly.pdbx_seq_one_letter_code
_entity_poly.pdbx_strand_id
1 'polypeptide(L)'
;MPYRSNTTASCPPIQGNSDFYGEGIRIGVYLQWLSAWTSILADPLSTQSILEANSVFVFAIVIATICANRSANIKSVETYIMLQIALGFFLTTMSTFGVRLQLLHSQTASQLLQNLKEAPHRVKMSLAAREDHDANANETVVDDSENANPSMITNRIHGTLSLLYNLPRVVATIFSETGHELPNLHGNTAQIDLDRMAFLKHQNLAWSGVLWRANIASVLAGFNIVFWFYSLPSAAATECVPTIFVFSKQLLDGRLLGFFKACGIIIAIGVFPQAVVLAILFVRLVLFLATCIYRDFFFNVILRGDPKAREQFQANFLRISRIMERLGRSDLRLSILMPGNPSTSVLRLISPFRSFADTLRFLSSTDVDNIRFSDILKLCAGLASQHVSVQTNGAVEMNNLQNAEANDPRDPRSPPTPSNNSGSAGKWISICWNILMFLTIVWFILSIELTIAWNDIQGVNTIQSTGQLIPFIIGVTSAAQAIQNVFVSTVKKASNKTQTY
;
A
#
# COMPACT_ATOMS: atom_id res chain seq x y z
N MET A 1 -11.96 -5.72 -48.93
CA MET A 1 -11.85 -6.79 -47.91
C MET A 1 -13.15 -7.55 -47.89
N PRO A 2 -13.17 -8.85 -48.23
CA PRO A 2 -14.41 -9.61 -48.33
C PRO A 2 -15.00 -9.85 -46.94
N TYR A 3 -16.29 -9.54 -46.81
CA TYR A 3 -17.13 -9.75 -45.64
C TYR A 3 -17.30 -11.27 -45.46
N ARG A 4 -16.61 -11.86 -44.46
CA ARG A 4 -16.75 -13.29 -44.11
C ARG A 4 -18.22 -13.54 -43.77
N SER A 5 -18.85 -14.46 -44.50
CA SER A 5 -20.24 -14.86 -44.32
C SER A 5 -20.46 -15.43 -42.92
N ASN A 6 -21.49 -14.90 -42.25
CA ASN A 6 -21.99 -15.23 -40.91
C ASN A 6 -22.51 -16.68 -40.82
N THR A 7 -21.60 -17.66 -40.85
CA THR A 7 -21.84 -18.85 -40.04
C THR A 7 -21.23 -18.54 -38.68
N THR A 8 -22.08 -18.25 -37.70
CA THR A 8 -21.71 -18.25 -36.29
C THR A 8 -21.29 -19.69 -35.95
N ALA A 9 -20.08 -20.07 -36.33
CA ALA A 9 -19.43 -21.27 -35.84
C ALA A 9 -19.35 -21.08 -34.32
N SER A 10 -20.33 -21.67 -33.62
CA SER A 10 -20.35 -21.70 -32.17
C SER A 10 -19.06 -22.38 -31.75
N CYS A 11 -18.23 -21.66 -31.00
CA CYS A 11 -16.99 -22.25 -30.51
C CYS A 11 -17.32 -23.50 -29.69
N PRO A 12 -16.49 -24.55 -29.77
CA PRO A 12 -16.70 -25.72 -28.94
C PRO A 12 -16.69 -25.31 -27.46
N PRO A 13 -17.55 -25.93 -26.62
CA PRO A 13 -17.61 -25.64 -25.20
C PRO A 13 -16.22 -25.72 -24.55
N ILE A 14 -15.91 -24.74 -23.71
CA ILE A 14 -14.62 -24.71 -23.01
C ILE A 14 -14.75 -25.58 -21.76
N GLN A 15 -14.08 -26.72 -21.73
CA GLN A 15 -13.90 -27.43 -20.47
C GLN A 15 -13.02 -26.59 -19.54
N GLY A 16 -13.61 -26.09 -18.45
CA GLY A 16 -12.93 -25.28 -17.45
C GLY A 16 -12.41 -26.11 -16.29
N ASN A 17 -11.39 -25.61 -15.60
CA ASN A 17 -10.88 -26.24 -14.40
C ASN A 17 -11.60 -25.72 -13.15
N SER A 18 -12.41 -26.59 -12.54
CA SER A 18 -13.22 -26.27 -11.37
C SER A 18 -12.40 -26.04 -10.08
N ASP A 19 -11.14 -26.45 -10.04
CA ASP A 19 -10.25 -26.20 -8.89
C ASP A 19 -9.72 -24.77 -8.84
N PHE A 20 -9.82 -24.01 -9.94
CA PHE A 20 -9.32 -22.64 -9.99
C PHE A 20 -10.40 -21.59 -9.73
N TYR A 21 -11.58 -21.78 -10.32
CA TYR A 21 -12.68 -20.83 -10.23
C TYR A 21 -14.04 -21.56 -10.31
N GLY A 22 -14.12 -22.79 -9.81
CA GLY A 22 -15.39 -23.51 -9.69
C GLY A 22 -16.40 -22.80 -8.79
N GLU A 23 -17.66 -23.24 -8.85
CA GLU A 23 -18.80 -22.63 -8.18
C GLU A 23 -18.54 -22.34 -6.69
N GLY A 24 -17.95 -23.30 -5.95
CA GLY A 24 -17.67 -23.11 -4.53
C GLY A 24 -16.63 -22.00 -4.27
N ILE A 25 -15.63 -21.86 -5.15
CA ILE A 25 -14.62 -20.80 -5.07
C ILE A 25 -15.27 -19.45 -5.35
N ARG A 26 -16.07 -19.35 -6.43
CA ARG A 26 -16.74 -18.10 -6.81
C ARG A 26 -17.70 -17.62 -5.74
N ILE A 27 -18.63 -18.48 -5.30
CA ILE A 27 -19.57 -18.14 -4.21
C ILE A 27 -18.80 -17.75 -2.94
N GLY A 28 -17.76 -18.51 -2.58
CA GLY A 28 -16.91 -18.21 -1.43
C GLY A 28 -16.29 -16.81 -1.50
N VAL A 29 -15.68 -16.48 -2.65
CA VAL A 29 -15.10 -15.15 -2.94
C VAL A 29 -16.17 -14.06 -2.86
N TYR A 30 -17.35 -14.25 -3.46
CA TYR A 30 -18.40 -13.24 -3.49
C TYR A 30 -18.95 -12.95 -2.10
N LEU A 31 -19.18 -14.00 -1.32
CA LEU A 31 -19.57 -13.89 0.09
C LEU A 31 -18.46 -13.21 0.90
N GLN A 32 -17.18 -13.50 0.63
CA GLN A 32 -16.05 -12.85 1.28
C GLN A 32 -15.97 -11.36 0.94
N TRP A 33 -16.24 -10.97 -0.31
CA TRP A 33 -16.30 -9.55 -0.69
C TRP A 33 -17.38 -8.79 0.05
N LEU A 34 -18.60 -9.34 0.05
CA LEU A 34 -19.75 -8.72 0.71
C LEU A 34 -19.56 -8.69 2.23
N SER A 35 -19.13 -9.80 2.83
CA SER A 35 -18.95 -9.92 4.29
C SER A 35 -17.81 -9.05 4.82
N ALA A 36 -16.69 -8.95 4.10
CA ALA A 36 -15.62 -8.06 4.50
C ALA A 36 -16.05 -6.59 4.40
N TRP A 37 -16.75 -6.20 3.32
CA TRP A 37 -17.28 -4.84 3.19
C TRP A 37 -18.27 -4.49 4.31
N THR A 38 -19.24 -5.35 4.60
CA THR A 38 -20.24 -5.12 5.65
C THR A 38 -19.63 -5.16 7.05
N SER A 39 -18.68 -6.05 7.31
CA SER A 39 -17.99 -6.13 8.60
C SER A 39 -17.14 -4.89 8.88
N ILE A 40 -16.41 -4.37 7.88
CA ILE A 40 -15.63 -3.13 8.03
C ILE A 40 -16.54 -1.92 8.32
N LEU A 41 -17.76 -1.92 7.78
CA LEU A 41 -18.77 -0.89 8.07
C LEU A 41 -19.39 -1.03 9.46
N ALA A 42 -19.57 -2.26 9.94
CA ALA A 42 -20.17 -2.54 11.23
C ALA A 42 -19.18 -2.32 12.38
N ASP A 43 -17.94 -2.78 12.22
CA ASP A 43 -16.90 -2.75 13.23
C ASP A 43 -15.52 -2.43 12.61
N PRO A 44 -15.10 -1.14 12.63
CA PRO A 44 -13.80 -0.74 12.11
C PRO A 44 -12.61 -1.25 12.95
N LEU A 45 -12.83 -1.78 14.16
CA LEU A 45 -11.76 -2.28 15.02
C LEU A 45 -11.27 -3.67 14.58
N SER A 46 -12.17 -4.54 14.12
CA SER A 46 -11.82 -5.86 13.57
C SER A 46 -11.32 -5.82 12.12
N THR A 47 -11.19 -4.64 11.52
CA THR A 47 -10.78 -4.49 10.11
C THR A 47 -9.42 -5.13 9.80
N GLN A 48 -8.46 -5.09 10.73
CA GLN A 48 -7.12 -5.66 10.49
C GLN A 48 -7.17 -7.17 10.23
N SER A 49 -7.87 -7.93 11.07
CA SER A 49 -7.93 -9.40 10.96
C SER A 49 -8.62 -9.84 9.68
N ILE A 50 -9.69 -9.13 9.28
CA ILE A 50 -10.40 -9.38 8.02
C ILE A 50 -9.47 -9.14 6.82
N LEU A 51 -8.71 -8.04 6.84
CA LEU A 51 -7.78 -7.72 5.76
C LEU A 51 -6.59 -8.71 5.69
N GLU A 52 -6.12 -9.21 6.82
CA GLU A 52 -5.10 -10.24 6.89
C GLU A 52 -5.60 -11.55 6.27
N ALA A 53 -6.78 -12.03 6.69
CA ALA A 53 -7.40 -13.23 6.12
C ALA A 53 -7.62 -13.11 4.60
N ASN A 54 -8.18 -11.98 4.14
CA ASN A 54 -8.36 -11.71 2.72
C ASN A 54 -7.04 -11.67 1.96
N SER A 55 -5.98 -11.10 2.56
CA SER A 55 -4.68 -11.00 1.89
C SER A 55 -4.00 -12.35 1.69
N VAL A 56 -4.09 -13.27 2.66
CA VAL A 56 -3.57 -14.64 2.53
C VAL A 56 -4.32 -15.38 1.43
N PHE A 57 -5.64 -15.23 1.39
CA PHE A 57 -6.49 -15.85 0.39
C PHE A 57 -6.18 -15.33 -1.03
N VAL A 58 -6.06 -14.02 -1.21
CA VAL A 58 -5.67 -13.41 -2.50
C VAL A 58 -4.28 -13.86 -2.92
N PHE A 59 -3.32 -13.91 -1.98
CA PHE A 59 -1.98 -14.40 -2.28
C PHE A 59 -2.02 -15.83 -2.81
N ALA A 60 -2.81 -16.72 -2.20
CA ALA A 60 -3.00 -18.08 -2.66
C ALA A 60 -3.57 -18.13 -4.09
N ILE A 61 -4.58 -17.32 -4.41
CA ILE A 61 -5.16 -17.21 -5.77
C ILE A 61 -4.10 -16.74 -6.78
N VAL A 62 -3.30 -15.73 -6.42
CA VAL A 62 -2.25 -15.19 -7.30
C VAL A 62 -1.21 -16.27 -7.60
N ILE A 63 -0.74 -16.99 -6.58
CA ILE A 63 0.22 -18.10 -6.77
C ILE A 63 -0.40 -19.22 -7.62
N ALA A 64 -1.64 -19.63 -7.32
CA ALA A 64 -2.35 -20.66 -8.10
C ALA A 64 -2.47 -20.24 -9.57
N THR A 65 -2.82 -18.99 -9.85
CA THR A 65 -2.91 -18.45 -11.22
C THR A 65 -1.56 -18.51 -11.93
N ILE A 66 -0.47 -18.10 -11.27
CA ILE A 66 0.88 -18.10 -11.84
C ILE A 66 1.32 -19.54 -12.16
N CYS A 67 1.12 -20.47 -11.23
CA CYS A 67 1.48 -21.89 -11.40
C CYS A 67 0.65 -22.56 -12.50
N ALA A 68 -0.66 -22.28 -12.57
CA ALA A 68 -1.55 -22.79 -13.59
C ALA A 68 -1.15 -22.31 -14.99
N ASN A 69 -0.91 -20.99 -15.13
CA ASN A 69 -0.48 -20.39 -16.39
C ASN A 69 0.89 -20.93 -16.85
N ARG A 70 1.82 -21.16 -15.92
CA ARG A 70 3.13 -21.75 -16.24
C ARG A 70 3.03 -23.20 -16.72
N SER A 71 2.09 -23.97 -16.19
CA SER A 71 1.90 -25.38 -16.56
C SER A 71 1.16 -25.56 -17.89
N ALA A 72 0.75 -24.48 -18.56
CA ALA A 72 -0.10 -24.48 -19.75
C ALA A 72 -1.41 -25.27 -19.61
N ASN A 73 -1.85 -25.50 -18.36
CA ASN A 73 -3.05 -26.26 -18.02
C ASN A 73 -4.31 -25.39 -17.94
N ILE A 74 -4.21 -24.11 -18.29
CA ILE A 74 -5.27 -23.12 -18.14
C ILE A 74 -5.39 -22.29 -19.41
N LYS A 75 -6.61 -22.06 -19.90
CA LYS A 75 -6.86 -21.21 -21.06
C LYS A 75 -6.76 -19.74 -20.67
N SER A 76 -6.53 -18.87 -21.66
CA SER A 76 -6.38 -17.42 -21.43
C SER A 76 -7.63 -16.80 -20.78
N VAL A 77 -8.82 -17.27 -21.15
CA VAL A 77 -10.09 -16.77 -20.55
C VAL A 77 -10.22 -17.16 -19.07
N GLU A 78 -9.73 -18.33 -18.68
CA GLU A 78 -9.73 -18.80 -17.30
C GLU A 78 -8.73 -18.00 -16.46
N THR A 79 -7.54 -17.73 -17.02
CA THR A 79 -6.54 -16.87 -16.39
C THR A 79 -7.07 -15.45 -16.19
N TYR A 80 -7.82 -14.93 -17.16
CA TYR A 80 -8.52 -13.65 -17.03
C TYR A 80 -9.54 -13.65 -15.89
N ILE A 81 -10.35 -14.70 -15.74
CA ILE A 81 -11.30 -14.84 -14.61
C ILE A 81 -10.57 -14.84 -13.28
N MET A 82 -9.48 -15.62 -13.14
CA MET A 82 -8.71 -15.65 -11.89
C MET A 82 -8.07 -14.27 -11.58
N LEU A 83 -7.58 -13.59 -12.61
CA LEU A 83 -7.02 -12.25 -12.49
C LEU A 83 -8.08 -11.23 -12.07
N GLN A 84 -9.31 -11.33 -12.60
CA GLN A 84 -10.44 -10.53 -12.16
C GLN A 84 -10.80 -10.77 -10.69
N ILE A 85 -10.80 -12.03 -10.24
CA ILE A 85 -11.02 -12.37 -8.84
C ILE A 85 -9.94 -11.68 -7.98
N ALA A 86 -8.66 -11.83 -8.33
CA ALA A 86 -7.56 -11.24 -7.56
C ALA A 86 -7.61 -9.69 -7.55
N LEU A 87 -7.84 -9.05 -8.70
CA LEU A 87 -7.98 -7.60 -8.82
C LEU A 87 -9.24 -7.09 -8.10
N GLY A 88 -10.32 -7.88 -8.14
CA GLY A 88 -11.56 -7.63 -7.44
C GLY A 88 -11.31 -7.40 -5.96
N PHE A 89 -10.49 -8.22 -5.28
CA PHE A 89 -10.14 -7.97 -3.88
C PHE A 89 -9.49 -6.61 -3.65
N PHE A 90 -8.51 -6.20 -4.46
CA PHE A 90 -7.84 -4.90 -4.29
C PHE A 90 -8.73 -3.70 -4.56
N LEU A 91 -9.71 -3.84 -5.45
CA LEU A 91 -10.67 -2.78 -5.74
C LEU A 91 -11.86 -2.79 -4.77
N THR A 92 -12.26 -3.95 -4.24
CA THR A 92 -13.51 -4.12 -3.48
C THR A 92 -13.34 -4.32 -1.99
N THR A 93 -12.26 -4.89 -1.45
CA THR A 93 -12.12 -5.17 -0.01
C THR A 93 -10.77 -4.81 0.58
N MET A 94 -9.68 -5.11 -0.11
CA MET A 94 -8.32 -4.81 0.33
C MET A 94 -7.98 -3.33 0.07
N SER A 95 -7.34 -2.70 1.04
CA SER A 95 -6.71 -1.39 0.85
C SER A 95 -5.22 -1.53 1.14
N THR A 96 -4.37 -1.06 0.22
CA THR A 96 -2.91 -1.10 0.40
C THR A 96 -2.53 -0.23 1.61
N PHE A 97 -2.83 1.06 1.56
CA PHE A 97 -2.49 2.03 2.63
C PHE A 97 -3.62 2.27 3.63
N GLY A 98 -4.87 1.87 3.34
CA GLY A 98 -6.00 2.15 4.22
C GLY A 98 -6.70 3.49 3.95
N VAL A 99 -6.28 4.25 2.92
CA VAL A 99 -6.99 5.46 2.44
C VAL A 99 -8.47 5.18 2.24
N ARG A 100 -8.81 4.01 1.73
CA ARG A 100 -10.19 3.58 1.56
C ARG A 100 -10.95 3.48 2.89
N LEU A 101 -10.32 2.97 3.95
CA LEU A 101 -10.96 2.84 5.26
C LEU A 101 -11.33 4.21 5.83
N GLN A 102 -10.50 5.23 5.54
CA GLN A 102 -10.78 6.61 5.92
C GLN A 102 -12.01 7.17 5.20
N LEU A 103 -12.24 6.78 3.94
CA LEU A 103 -13.42 7.20 3.15
C LEU A 103 -14.73 6.48 3.53
N LEU A 104 -14.65 5.32 4.20
CA LEU A 104 -15.84 4.57 4.60
C LEU A 104 -16.63 5.29 5.69
N HIS A 105 -15.97 6.01 6.60
CA HIS A 105 -16.63 6.74 7.69
C HIS A 105 -16.60 8.25 7.44
N SER A 106 -17.74 8.91 7.69
CA SER A 106 -17.91 10.34 7.41
C SER A 106 -16.93 11.25 8.17
N GLN A 107 -16.62 10.90 9.42
CA GLN A 107 -15.69 11.66 10.28
C GLN A 107 -14.24 11.59 9.78
N THR A 108 -13.74 10.39 9.48
CA THR A 108 -12.40 10.23 8.91
C THR A 108 -12.30 10.78 7.50
N ALA A 109 -13.38 10.73 6.71
CA ALA A 109 -13.41 11.31 5.37
C ALA A 109 -13.24 12.84 5.42
N SER A 110 -13.92 13.52 6.35
CA SER A 110 -13.74 14.96 6.52
C SER A 110 -12.34 15.32 7.05
N GLN A 111 -11.79 14.52 7.97
CA GLN A 111 -10.42 14.70 8.46
C GLN A 111 -9.39 14.51 7.34
N LEU A 112 -9.54 13.47 6.53
CA LEU A 112 -8.69 13.24 5.37
C LEU A 112 -8.76 14.41 4.39
N LEU A 113 -9.97 14.90 4.10
CA LEU A 113 -10.15 16.05 3.20
C LEU A 113 -9.50 17.33 3.76
N GLN A 114 -9.60 17.56 5.07
CA GLN A 114 -8.94 18.68 5.75
C GLN A 114 -7.41 18.54 5.69
N ASN A 115 -6.88 17.35 6.02
CA ASN A 115 -5.45 17.07 5.94
C ASN A 115 -4.91 17.26 4.51
N LEU A 116 -5.64 16.79 3.50
CA LEU A 116 -5.28 16.99 2.08
C LEU A 116 -5.32 18.46 1.67
N LYS A 117 -6.28 19.24 2.20
CA LYS A 117 -6.40 20.67 1.94
C LYS A 117 -5.28 21.47 2.61
N GLU A 118 -4.85 21.05 3.80
CA GLU A 118 -3.79 21.71 4.57
C GLU A 118 -2.38 21.27 4.17
N ALA A 119 -2.21 20.07 3.61
CA ALA A 119 -0.92 19.52 3.19
C ALA A 119 -0.05 20.50 2.38
N PRO A 120 -0.55 21.15 1.30
CA PRO A 120 0.26 22.11 0.56
C PRO A 120 0.68 23.33 1.41
N HIS A 121 -0.16 23.77 2.35
CA HIS A 121 0.18 24.88 3.24
C HIS A 121 1.22 24.48 4.29
N ARG A 122 1.14 23.26 4.83
CA ARG A 122 2.15 22.73 5.76
C ARG A 122 3.51 22.60 5.09
N VAL A 123 3.53 22.11 3.85
CA VAL A 123 4.74 22.04 3.03
C VAL A 123 5.30 23.45 2.82
N LYS A 124 4.47 24.41 2.39
CA LYS A 124 4.90 25.80 2.18
C LYS A 124 5.45 26.45 3.47
N MET A 125 4.79 26.25 4.62
CA MET A 125 5.30 26.77 5.91
C MET A 125 6.61 26.12 6.32
N SER A 126 6.78 24.81 6.09
CA SER A 126 8.04 24.12 6.39
C SER A 126 9.19 24.55 5.47
N LEU A 127 8.87 25.00 4.25
CA LEU A 127 9.84 25.58 3.32
C LEU A 127 10.20 27.02 3.73
N ALA A 128 9.20 27.85 4.04
CA ALA A 128 9.43 29.23 4.49
C ALA A 128 10.22 29.30 5.81
N ALA A 129 9.86 28.49 6.80
CA ALA A 129 10.59 28.41 8.07
C ALA A 129 12.05 27.93 7.89
N ARG A 130 12.35 27.28 6.77
CA ARG A 130 13.70 26.82 6.44
C ARG A 130 14.50 27.89 5.70
N GLU A 131 13.87 28.63 4.79
CA GLU A 131 14.48 29.81 4.17
C GLU A 131 14.89 30.85 5.22
N ASP A 132 14.04 31.10 6.24
CA ASP A 132 14.37 32.01 7.33
C ASP A 132 15.56 31.52 8.17
N HIS A 133 15.67 30.20 8.37
CA HIS A 133 16.78 29.61 9.12
C HIS A 133 18.10 29.67 8.33
N ASP A 134 18.05 29.52 7.00
CA ASP A 134 19.23 29.61 6.14
C ASP A 134 19.65 31.08 5.90
N ALA A 135 18.69 32.01 5.83
CA ALA A 135 18.95 33.46 5.77
C ALA A 135 19.68 33.94 7.03
N ASN A 136 19.15 33.60 8.22
CA ASN A 136 19.79 33.96 9.49
C ASN A 136 21.15 33.26 9.71
N ALA A 137 21.39 32.11 9.09
CA ALA A 137 22.69 31.43 9.19
C ALA A 137 23.79 32.10 8.33
N ASN A 138 23.41 32.83 7.27
CA ASN A 138 24.35 33.52 6.38
C ASN A 138 24.49 35.02 6.64
N GLU A 139 23.67 35.62 7.51
CA GLU A 139 23.67 37.06 7.81
C GLU A 139 24.83 37.54 8.72
N THR A 140 25.95 36.82 8.77
CA THR A 140 27.22 37.29 9.40
C THR A 140 28.22 37.92 8.42
N VAL A 141 27.83 38.18 7.17
CA VAL A 141 28.62 39.01 6.24
C VAL A 141 27.71 40.00 5.50
N VAL A 142 27.91 41.27 5.83
CA VAL A 142 27.26 42.54 5.41
C VAL A 142 27.14 42.70 3.88
N ASP A 143 26.01 43.20 3.36
CA ASP A 143 25.84 44.59 2.84
C ASP A 143 24.40 44.88 2.32
N ASP A 144 23.99 46.15 2.46
CA ASP A 144 22.67 46.71 2.19
C ASP A 144 22.30 46.79 0.69
N SER A 145 21.10 46.32 0.29
CA SER A 145 20.45 46.72 -0.98
C SER A 145 18.98 46.25 -1.09
N GLU A 146 18.08 47.07 -0.56
CA GLU A 146 16.84 47.60 -1.16
C GLU A 146 15.96 46.82 -2.18
N ASN A 147 14.68 46.66 -1.77
CA ASN A 147 13.38 46.65 -2.50
C ASN A 147 13.05 45.60 -3.60
N ALA A 148 12.07 44.73 -3.30
CA ALA A 148 11.00 44.38 -4.25
C ALA A 148 9.72 43.84 -3.57
N ASN A 149 8.58 44.48 -3.85
CA ASN A 149 7.22 44.03 -3.55
C ASN A 149 6.82 42.79 -4.38
N PRO A 150 5.90 41.94 -3.86
CA PRO A 150 4.91 41.37 -4.74
C PRO A 150 3.49 41.48 -4.16
N SER A 151 2.67 42.22 -4.89
CA SER A 151 1.23 42.17 -4.76
C SER A 151 0.66 41.01 -5.58
N MET A 152 -0.35 40.36 -4.98
CA MET A 152 -1.57 39.91 -5.65
C MET A 152 -1.53 38.61 -6.50
N ILE A 153 -2.41 37.66 -6.17
CA ILE A 153 -3.58 37.21 -6.99
C ILE A 153 -4.05 35.80 -6.59
N THR A 154 -5.22 35.78 -5.95
CA THR A 154 -6.45 35.12 -6.41
C THR A 154 -6.34 33.80 -7.19
N ASN A 155 -6.80 32.69 -6.59
CA ASN A 155 -7.63 31.68 -7.28
C ASN A 155 -8.21 30.67 -6.27
N ARG A 156 -9.45 30.91 -5.85
CA ARG A 156 -10.33 29.92 -5.18
C ARG A 156 -11.40 29.52 -6.20
N ILE A 157 -11.76 28.24 -6.20
CA ILE A 157 -12.82 27.56 -7.00
C ILE A 157 -12.29 26.73 -8.20
N HIS A 158 -11.30 25.86 -7.93
CA HIS A 158 -10.99 24.68 -8.76
C HIS A 158 -10.53 23.45 -7.93
N GLY A 159 -10.99 23.35 -6.68
CA GLY A 159 -10.33 22.57 -5.62
C GLY A 159 -10.60 21.07 -5.58
N THR A 160 -11.64 20.56 -6.23
CA THR A 160 -12.09 19.16 -5.97
C THR A 160 -11.79 18.19 -7.10
N LEU A 161 -11.70 18.65 -8.36
CA LEU A 161 -11.32 17.82 -9.52
C LEU A 161 -9.81 17.91 -9.85
N SER A 162 -9.15 19.03 -9.52
CA SER A 162 -7.69 19.17 -9.67
C SER A 162 -6.91 18.30 -8.69
N LEU A 163 -7.52 17.86 -7.58
CA LEU A 163 -6.84 17.13 -6.51
C LEU A 163 -6.58 15.65 -6.88
N LEU A 164 -7.45 15.05 -7.69
CA LEU A 164 -7.22 13.72 -8.29
C LEU A 164 -6.27 13.79 -9.50
N TYR A 165 -6.39 14.84 -10.34
CA TYR A 165 -5.49 15.05 -11.48
C TYR A 165 -4.06 15.40 -11.05
N ASN A 166 -3.91 16.13 -9.94
CA ASN A 166 -2.62 16.45 -9.35
C ASN A 166 -2.14 15.40 -8.36
N LEU A 167 -2.85 14.30 -8.07
CA LEU A 167 -2.30 13.27 -7.18
C LEU A 167 -1.00 12.66 -7.74
N PRO A 168 -0.91 12.29 -9.04
CA PRO A 168 0.37 11.91 -9.65
C PRO A 168 1.37 13.06 -9.64
N ARG A 169 0.89 14.32 -9.71
CA ARG A 169 1.75 15.50 -9.69
C ARG A 169 2.28 15.81 -8.30
N VAL A 170 1.51 15.64 -7.22
CA VAL A 170 1.89 15.78 -5.81
C VAL A 170 2.78 14.62 -5.40
N VAL A 171 2.45 13.40 -5.83
CA VAL A 171 3.34 12.24 -5.68
C VAL A 171 4.64 12.51 -6.46
N ALA A 172 4.56 12.94 -7.70
CA ALA A 172 5.72 13.34 -8.48
C ALA A 172 6.45 14.52 -7.85
N THR A 173 5.81 15.53 -7.27
CA THR A 173 6.43 16.67 -6.58
C THR A 173 7.12 16.20 -5.30
N ILE A 174 6.50 15.32 -4.52
CA ILE A 174 7.13 14.65 -3.37
C ILE A 174 8.36 13.83 -3.84
N PHE A 175 8.28 13.18 -5.00
CA PHE A 175 9.37 12.37 -5.59
C PHE A 175 10.35 13.16 -6.50
N SER A 176 10.05 14.41 -6.89
CA SER A 176 10.80 15.23 -7.85
C SER A 176 11.38 16.49 -7.22
N GLU A 177 10.78 17.03 -6.16
CA GLU A 177 11.41 18.05 -5.30
C GLU A 177 12.45 17.44 -4.36
N THR A 178 12.52 16.10 -4.28
CA THR A 178 13.76 15.44 -3.85
C THR A 178 14.87 15.54 -4.91
N GLY A 179 14.58 15.98 -6.13
CA GLY A 179 15.48 16.00 -7.29
C GLY A 179 16.00 17.37 -7.74
N HIS A 180 15.38 18.49 -7.33
CA HIS A 180 15.92 19.83 -7.63
C HIS A 180 16.85 20.32 -6.51
N GLU A 181 17.96 20.91 -6.95
CA GLU A 181 19.16 21.28 -6.21
C GLU A 181 18.94 21.64 -4.72
N LEU A 182 19.29 20.70 -3.83
CA LEU A 182 19.56 21.01 -2.43
C LEU A 182 20.96 21.63 -2.35
N PRO A 183 21.12 22.90 -1.92
CA PRO A 183 22.43 23.42 -1.57
C PRO A 183 22.92 22.69 -0.32
N ASN A 184 24.09 22.05 -0.43
CA ASN A 184 25.00 21.71 0.66
C ASN A 184 24.39 21.29 2.01
N LEU A 185 23.49 20.30 2.03
CA LEU A 185 23.09 19.66 3.27
C LEU A 185 24.12 18.59 3.68
N HIS A 186 25.14 19.01 4.41
CA HIS A 186 25.97 18.11 5.21
C HIS A 186 25.09 17.44 6.29
N GLY A 187 25.14 16.12 6.40
CA GLY A 187 24.91 15.45 7.68
C GLY A 187 23.67 14.59 7.83
N ASN A 188 22.48 14.99 7.41
CA ASN A 188 21.28 14.28 7.87
C ASN A 188 20.80 13.22 6.88
N THR A 189 20.81 11.98 7.39
CA THR A 189 20.10 10.81 6.87
C THR A 189 18.83 11.21 6.12
N ALA A 190 18.63 10.68 4.92
CA ALA A 190 17.31 10.53 4.34
C ALA A 190 16.56 9.49 5.19
N GLN A 191 16.24 9.86 6.43
CA GLN A 191 15.27 9.16 7.25
C GLN A 191 13.97 9.35 6.48
N ILE A 192 13.50 8.27 5.86
CA ILE A 192 12.14 8.23 5.36
C ILE A 192 11.30 8.32 6.62
N ASP A 193 10.88 9.55 6.89
CA ASP A 193 10.07 9.88 8.03
C ASP A 193 8.70 9.22 7.79
N LEU A 194 8.55 8.01 8.30
CA LEU A 194 7.32 7.22 8.20
C LEU A 194 6.16 8.00 8.84
N ASP A 195 6.44 8.93 9.76
CA ASP A 195 5.43 9.81 10.35
C ASP A 195 4.86 10.77 9.31
N ARG A 196 5.65 11.21 8.33
CA ARG A 196 5.13 11.98 7.17
C ARG A 196 4.21 11.16 6.29
N MET A 197 4.32 9.83 6.27
CA MET A 197 3.40 8.96 5.54
C MET A 197 2.31 8.37 6.44
N ALA A 198 2.38 8.58 7.76
CA ALA A 198 1.42 8.03 8.71
C ALA A 198 -0.01 8.54 8.45
N PHE A 199 -0.18 9.71 7.84
CA PHE A 199 -1.52 10.22 7.48
C PHE A 199 -2.22 9.36 6.40
N LEU A 200 -1.45 8.67 5.53
CA LEU A 200 -2.00 7.78 4.52
C LEU A 200 -2.44 6.43 5.11
N LYS A 201 -1.82 6.06 6.24
CA LYS A 201 -2.07 4.82 6.95
C LYS A 201 -3.27 4.97 7.88
N HIS A 202 -4.22 4.04 7.81
CA HIS A 202 -5.27 3.97 8.82
C HIS A 202 -4.69 3.51 10.18
N GLN A 203 -5.10 4.14 11.28
CA GLN A 203 -4.54 3.88 12.63
C GLN A 203 -4.64 2.40 13.04
N ASN A 204 -5.72 1.73 12.67
CA ASN A 204 -5.96 0.30 12.98
C ASN A 204 -5.18 -0.69 12.08
N LEU A 205 -4.27 -0.23 11.21
CA LEU A 205 -3.48 -1.13 10.38
C LEU A 205 -2.06 -1.29 10.93
N ALA A 206 -1.49 -2.48 10.85
CA ALA A 206 -0.05 -2.67 11.03
C ALA A 206 0.72 -2.31 9.75
N TRP A 207 1.93 -1.75 9.89
CA TRP A 207 2.81 -1.47 8.75
C TRP A 207 3.25 -2.75 8.03
N SER A 208 3.45 -3.84 8.78
CA SER A 208 3.71 -5.18 8.20
C SER A 208 2.57 -5.66 7.31
N GLY A 209 1.31 -5.43 7.72
CA GLY A 209 0.14 -5.76 6.91
C GLY A 209 0.06 -4.91 5.63
N VAL A 210 0.36 -3.61 5.72
CA VAL A 210 0.46 -2.72 4.53
C VAL A 210 1.53 -3.24 3.57
N LEU A 211 2.71 -3.55 4.10
CA LEU A 211 3.85 -4.10 3.36
C LEU A 211 3.48 -5.41 2.66
N TRP A 212 2.85 -6.34 3.37
CA TRP A 212 2.39 -7.62 2.84
C TRP A 212 1.41 -7.44 1.67
N ARG A 213 0.37 -6.61 1.85
CA ARG A 213 -0.62 -6.34 0.79
C ARG A 213 -0.02 -5.62 -0.41
N ALA A 214 0.92 -4.68 -0.19
CA ALA A 214 1.62 -4.00 -1.26
C ALA A 214 2.49 -4.96 -2.09
N ASN A 215 3.16 -5.93 -1.45
CA ASN A 215 3.90 -6.98 -2.15
C ASN A 215 2.98 -7.86 -2.99
N ILE A 216 1.83 -8.31 -2.46
CA ILE A 216 0.85 -9.09 -3.22
C ILE A 216 0.36 -8.29 -4.43
N ALA A 217 0.02 -7.00 -4.25
CA ALA A 217 -0.40 -6.13 -5.34
C ALA A 217 0.69 -6.01 -6.42
N SER A 218 1.96 -5.96 -6.00
CA SER A 218 3.12 -5.85 -6.91
C SER A 218 3.31 -7.10 -7.75
N VAL A 219 3.22 -8.28 -7.12
CA VAL A 219 3.26 -9.58 -7.81
C VAL A 219 2.09 -9.69 -8.79
N LEU A 220 0.88 -9.32 -8.35
CA LEU A 220 -0.31 -9.32 -9.19
C LEU A 220 -0.17 -8.37 -10.39
N ALA A 221 0.31 -7.15 -10.19
CA ALA A 221 0.54 -6.18 -11.25
C ALA A 221 1.60 -6.65 -12.26
N GLY A 222 2.69 -7.26 -11.76
CA GLY A 222 3.72 -7.85 -12.60
C GLY A 222 3.19 -9.02 -13.44
N PHE A 223 2.45 -9.93 -12.80
CA PHE A 223 1.81 -11.03 -13.52
C PHE A 223 0.78 -10.53 -14.54
N ASN A 224 -0.02 -9.51 -14.19
CA ASN A 224 -0.97 -8.88 -15.09
C ASN A 224 -0.28 -8.36 -16.37
N ILE A 225 0.85 -7.64 -16.24
CA ILE A 225 1.64 -7.21 -17.41
C ILE A 225 2.10 -8.42 -18.22
N VAL A 226 2.72 -9.41 -17.56
CA VAL A 226 3.26 -10.58 -18.27
C VAL A 226 2.16 -11.30 -19.05
N PHE A 227 1.00 -11.50 -18.44
CA PHE A 227 -0.15 -12.14 -19.06
C PHE A 227 -0.61 -11.40 -20.33
N TRP A 228 -0.84 -10.09 -20.24
CA TRP A 228 -1.35 -9.30 -21.37
C TRP A 228 -0.33 -9.13 -22.50
N PHE A 229 0.97 -9.09 -22.19
CA PHE A 229 2.02 -8.89 -23.19
C PHE A 229 2.55 -10.18 -23.81
N TYR A 230 2.62 -11.27 -23.04
CA TYR A 230 3.29 -12.50 -23.47
C TYR A 230 2.37 -13.72 -23.58
N SER A 231 1.39 -13.91 -22.70
CA SER A 231 0.58 -15.14 -22.71
C SER A 231 -0.49 -15.16 -23.82
N LEU A 232 -1.09 -14.01 -24.13
CA LEU A 232 -2.22 -13.91 -25.07
C LEU A 232 -1.88 -13.97 -26.57
N PRO A 233 -0.79 -13.36 -27.07
CA PRO A 233 -0.45 -13.40 -28.50
C PRO A 233 -0.31 -14.82 -29.05
N SER A 234 0.15 -15.76 -28.22
CA SER A 234 0.27 -17.18 -28.58
C SER A 234 -1.08 -17.90 -28.70
N ALA A 235 -2.12 -17.41 -28.02
CA ALA A 235 -3.45 -18.01 -28.02
C ALA A 235 -4.35 -17.46 -29.16
N ALA A 236 -4.04 -16.29 -29.71
CA ALA A 236 -4.80 -15.70 -30.83
C ALA A 236 -4.69 -16.49 -32.15
N ALA A 237 -3.84 -17.52 -32.20
CA ALA A 237 -3.71 -18.42 -33.34
C ALA A 237 -4.79 -19.52 -33.39
N THR A 238 -5.59 -19.71 -32.34
CA THR A 238 -6.69 -20.68 -32.35
C THR A 238 -7.95 -20.09 -33.00
N GLU A 239 -8.71 -20.91 -33.72
CA GLU A 239 -9.91 -20.51 -34.49
C GLU A 239 -11.04 -19.86 -33.66
N CYS A 240 -11.00 -19.98 -32.33
CA CYS A 240 -11.98 -19.36 -31.43
C CYS A 240 -11.35 -18.27 -30.55
N VAL A 241 -11.85 -17.04 -30.69
CA VAL A 241 -11.49 -15.92 -29.82
C VAL A 241 -12.49 -15.87 -28.64
N PRO A 242 -12.02 -15.93 -27.38
CA PRO A 242 -12.92 -15.87 -26.23
C PRO A 242 -13.61 -14.50 -26.14
N THR A 243 -14.81 -14.50 -25.57
CA THR A 243 -15.55 -13.27 -25.26
C THR A 243 -15.36 -12.90 -23.80
N ILE A 244 -15.38 -11.62 -23.45
CA ILE A 244 -15.28 -11.18 -22.06
C ILE A 244 -16.29 -10.06 -21.79
N PHE A 245 -16.69 -9.93 -20.52
CA PHE A 245 -17.49 -8.81 -20.05
C PHE A 245 -16.61 -7.67 -19.54
N VAL A 246 -16.82 -6.48 -20.09
CA VAL A 246 -16.34 -5.22 -19.49
C VAL A 246 -17.52 -4.29 -19.22
N PHE A 247 -18.28 -3.96 -20.26
CA PHE A 247 -19.60 -3.30 -20.15
C PHE A 247 -20.64 -3.92 -21.09
N SER A 248 -20.20 -4.81 -21.97
CA SER A 248 -20.98 -5.53 -22.96
C SER A 248 -20.19 -6.76 -23.41
N LYS A 249 -20.80 -7.61 -24.25
CA LYS A 249 -20.14 -8.77 -24.84
C LYS A 249 -19.11 -8.31 -25.87
N GLN A 250 -17.83 -8.45 -25.51
CA GLN A 250 -16.72 -8.04 -26.36
C GLN A 250 -15.85 -9.25 -26.67
N LEU A 251 -15.37 -9.32 -27.92
CA LEU A 251 -14.34 -10.29 -28.29
C LEU A 251 -12.99 -9.82 -27.73
N LEU A 252 -12.19 -10.76 -27.24
CA LEU A 252 -10.84 -10.49 -26.73
C LEU A 252 -9.87 -10.28 -27.90
N ASP A 253 -10.06 -9.21 -28.66
CA ASP A 253 -9.32 -8.86 -29.87
C ASP A 253 -8.57 -7.52 -29.72
N GLY A 254 -7.70 -7.18 -30.67
CA GLY A 254 -6.60 -6.22 -30.59
C GLY A 254 -6.90 -4.87 -29.91
N ARG A 255 -8.07 -4.27 -30.11
CA ARG A 255 -8.43 -3.00 -29.44
C ARG A 255 -8.61 -3.17 -27.94
N LEU A 256 -9.33 -4.23 -27.54
CA LEU A 256 -9.59 -4.54 -26.15
C LEU A 256 -8.31 -5.05 -25.47
N LEU A 257 -7.51 -5.82 -26.18
CA LEU A 257 -6.17 -6.22 -25.73
C LEU A 257 -5.28 -4.99 -25.48
N GLY A 258 -5.31 -4.00 -26.39
CA GLY A 258 -4.61 -2.72 -26.21
C GLY A 258 -5.07 -1.97 -24.95
N PHE A 259 -6.38 -1.94 -24.69
CA PHE A 259 -6.93 -1.36 -23.47
C PHE A 259 -6.41 -2.06 -22.21
N PHE A 260 -6.45 -3.39 -22.14
CA PHE A 260 -5.93 -4.12 -20.98
C PHE A 260 -4.43 -3.98 -20.78
N LYS A 261 -3.64 -3.93 -21.88
CA LYS A 261 -2.21 -3.61 -21.83
C LYS A 261 -1.97 -2.23 -21.20
N ALA A 262 -2.74 -1.22 -21.64
CA ALA A 262 -2.65 0.12 -21.08
C ALA A 262 -3.04 0.15 -19.60
N CYS A 263 -4.15 -0.50 -19.22
CA CYS A 263 -4.55 -0.63 -17.82
C CYS A 263 -3.49 -1.36 -16.97
N GLY A 264 -2.87 -2.42 -17.50
CA GLY A 264 -1.78 -3.12 -16.83
C GLY A 264 -0.57 -2.23 -16.57
N ILE A 265 -0.18 -1.40 -17.53
CA ILE A 265 0.89 -0.40 -17.37
C ILE A 265 0.50 0.64 -16.31
N ILE A 266 -0.73 1.19 -16.36
CA ILE A 266 -1.19 2.19 -15.39
C ILE A 266 -1.16 1.62 -13.96
N ILE A 267 -1.64 0.39 -13.77
CA ILE A 267 -1.59 -0.31 -12.47
C ILE A 267 -0.14 -0.47 -12.02
N ALA A 268 0.77 -0.92 -12.90
CA ALA A 268 2.16 -1.11 -12.55
C ALA A 268 2.89 0.20 -12.21
N ILE A 269 2.58 1.31 -12.88
CA ILE A 269 3.12 2.63 -12.53
C ILE A 269 2.73 3.00 -11.09
N GLY A 270 1.51 2.69 -10.66
CA GLY A 270 1.06 2.95 -9.29
C GLY A 270 1.72 2.04 -8.25
N VAL A 271 1.98 0.78 -8.58
CA VAL A 271 2.37 -0.26 -7.62
C VAL A 271 3.87 -0.54 -7.58
N PHE A 272 4.58 -0.51 -8.71
CA PHE A 272 6.00 -0.86 -8.78
C PHE A 272 6.95 0.07 -8.02
N PRO A 273 6.75 1.40 -7.98
CA PRO A 273 7.59 2.25 -7.14
C PRO A 273 7.55 1.81 -5.67
N GLN A 274 6.39 1.40 -5.18
CA GLN A 274 6.25 0.83 -3.84
C GLN A 274 7.01 -0.48 -3.76
N ALA A 275 6.79 -1.41 -4.70
CA ALA A 275 7.52 -2.68 -4.78
C ALA A 275 9.04 -2.52 -4.70
N VAL A 276 9.59 -1.55 -5.43
CA VAL A 276 11.03 -1.26 -5.44
C VAL A 276 11.50 -0.78 -4.07
N VAL A 277 10.77 0.16 -3.44
CA VAL A 277 11.08 0.60 -2.07
C VAL A 277 11.06 -0.59 -1.10
N LEU A 278 10.06 -1.46 -1.21
CA LEU A 278 9.94 -2.65 -0.36
C LEU A 278 11.06 -3.66 -0.60
N ALA A 279 11.45 -3.87 -1.86
CA ALA A 279 12.58 -4.73 -2.22
C ALA A 279 13.90 -4.18 -1.66
N ILE A 280 14.13 -2.87 -1.73
CA ILE A 280 15.31 -2.22 -1.13
C ILE A 280 15.31 -2.43 0.38
N LEU A 281 14.18 -2.21 1.05
CA LEU A 281 14.05 -2.42 2.49
C LEU A 281 14.28 -3.90 2.87
N PHE A 282 13.75 -4.82 2.08
CA PHE A 282 13.95 -6.25 2.28
C PHE A 282 15.42 -6.65 2.11
N VAL A 283 16.10 -6.20 1.04
CA VAL A 283 17.53 -6.44 0.84
C VAL A 283 18.35 -5.88 2.01
N ARG A 284 18.03 -4.67 2.48
CA ARG A 284 18.66 -4.07 3.67
C ARG A 284 18.45 -4.93 4.91
N LEU A 285 17.25 -5.43 5.14
CA LEU A 285 16.93 -6.31 6.26
C LEU A 285 17.72 -7.63 6.19
N VAL A 286 17.81 -8.25 5.01
CA VAL A 286 18.57 -9.48 4.81
C VAL A 286 20.07 -9.26 5.04
N LEU A 287 20.62 -8.16 4.52
CA LEU A 287 22.02 -7.79 4.77
C LEU A 287 22.28 -7.55 6.25
N PHE A 288 21.37 -6.89 6.95
CA PHE A 288 21.46 -6.68 8.40
C PHE A 288 21.44 -8.01 9.16
N LEU A 289 20.50 -8.91 8.84
CA LEU A 289 20.42 -10.26 9.43
C LEU A 289 21.69 -11.08 9.17
N ALA A 290 22.19 -11.08 7.94
CA ALA A 290 23.43 -11.76 7.58
C ALA A 290 24.62 -11.21 8.39
N THR A 291 24.65 -9.89 8.59
CA THR A 291 25.69 -9.22 9.37
C THR A 291 25.62 -9.58 10.86
N CYS A 292 24.41 -9.69 11.42
CA CYS A 292 24.18 -10.18 12.77
C CYS A 292 24.60 -11.64 12.95
N ILE A 293 24.25 -12.52 12.01
CA ILE A 293 24.66 -13.93 12.02
C ILE A 293 26.19 -14.04 11.92
N TYR A 294 26.80 -13.29 11.00
CA TYR A 294 28.25 -13.25 10.84
C TYR A 294 28.94 -12.80 12.13
N ARG A 295 28.43 -11.74 12.79
CA ARG A 295 28.93 -11.29 14.09
C ARG A 295 28.86 -12.40 15.13
N ASP A 296 27.69 -12.97 15.32
CA ASP A 296 27.46 -13.97 16.35
C ASP A 296 28.34 -15.20 16.13
N PHE A 297 28.43 -15.68 14.88
CA PHE A 297 29.34 -16.75 14.49
C PHE A 297 30.81 -16.39 14.78
N PHE A 298 31.26 -15.21 14.37
CA PHE A 298 32.64 -14.78 14.56
C PHE A 298 33.01 -14.67 16.05
N PHE A 299 32.17 -14.04 16.88
CA PHE A 299 32.43 -13.90 18.31
C PHE A 299 32.32 -15.24 19.06
N ASN A 300 31.31 -16.06 18.76
CA ASN A 300 31.06 -17.29 19.51
C ASN A 300 31.98 -18.45 19.08
N VAL A 301 32.41 -18.51 17.82
CA VAL A 301 33.20 -19.63 17.30
C VAL A 301 34.69 -19.30 17.27
N ILE A 302 35.07 -18.14 16.75
CA ILE A 302 36.49 -17.82 16.49
C ILE A 302 37.15 -17.20 17.71
N LEU A 303 36.44 -16.32 18.42
CA LEU A 303 37.00 -15.54 19.53
C LEU A 303 36.79 -16.18 20.92
N ARG A 304 36.22 -17.39 20.99
CA ARG A 304 35.86 -18.04 22.27
C ARG A 304 37.07 -18.36 23.15
N GLY A 305 38.29 -18.39 22.59
CA GLY A 305 39.51 -18.82 23.29
C GLY A 305 40.49 -17.71 23.69
N ASP A 306 40.38 -16.49 23.15
CA ASP A 306 41.38 -15.43 23.39
C ASP A 306 40.73 -14.04 23.58
N PRO A 307 40.69 -13.50 24.81
CA PRO A 307 40.14 -12.17 25.07
C PRO A 307 40.94 -11.05 24.40
N LYS A 308 42.25 -11.23 24.15
CA LYS A 308 43.07 -10.21 23.47
C LYS A 308 42.71 -10.10 21.99
N ALA A 309 42.44 -11.24 21.34
CA ALA A 309 41.96 -11.26 19.96
C ALA A 309 40.62 -10.52 19.81
N ARG A 310 39.76 -10.58 20.84
CA ARG A 310 38.47 -9.86 20.88
C ARG A 310 38.66 -8.34 20.88
N GLU A 311 39.54 -7.83 21.75
CA GLU A 311 39.86 -6.40 21.81
C GLU A 311 40.52 -5.90 20.53
N GLN A 312 41.47 -6.66 19.97
CA GLN A 312 42.17 -6.28 18.75
C GLN A 312 41.23 -6.27 17.54
N PHE A 313 40.32 -7.24 17.45
CA PHE A 313 39.29 -7.26 16.42
C PHE A 313 38.37 -6.04 16.53
N GLN A 314 37.91 -5.68 17.73
CA GLN A 314 37.09 -4.49 17.94
C GLN A 314 37.81 -3.20 17.53
N ALA A 315 39.09 -3.06 17.88
CA ALA A 315 39.90 -1.91 17.49
C ALA A 315 40.04 -1.80 15.95
N ASN A 316 40.27 -2.92 15.27
CA ASN A 316 40.32 -2.98 13.81
C ASN A 316 38.96 -2.68 13.18
N PHE A 317 37.88 -3.18 13.77
CA PHE A 317 36.53 -2.97 13.30
C PHE A 317 36.10 -1.50 13.40
N LEU A 318 36.43 -0.82 14.50
CA LEU A 318 36.24 0.62 14.66
C LEU A 318 37.08 1.45 13.68
N ARG A 319 38.25 0.95 13.25
CA ARG A 319 39.03 1.58 12.18
C ARG A 319 38.34 1.41 10.82
N ILE A 320 37.87 0.20 10.50
CA ILE A 320 37.14 -0.08 9.24
C ILE A 320 35.85 0.73 9.18
N SER A 321 35.08 0.80 10.27
CA SER A 321 33.87 1.62 10.35
C SER A 321 34.16 3.09 10.05
N ARG A 322 35.23 3.67 10.64
CA ARG A 322 35.66 5.04 10.32
C ARG A 322 36.11 5.22 8.86
N ILE A 323 36.76 4.22 8.27
CA ILE A 323 37.17 4.25 6.86
C ILE A 323 35.94 4.18 5.94
N MET A 324 34.99 3.30 6.25
CA MET A 324 33.73 3.17 5.54
C MET A 324 32.86 4.42 5.68
N GLU A 325 32.86 5.06 6.85
CA GLU A 325 32.19 6.35 7.05
C GLU A 325 32.86 7.45 6.20
N ARG A 326 34.19 7.44 6.08
CA ARG A 326 34.92 8.34 5.17
C ARG A 326 34.64 8.02 3.70
N LEU A 327 34.55 6.75 3.33
CA LEU A 327 34.25 6.30 1.96
C LEU A 327 32.80 6.62 1.55
N GLY A 328 31.84 6.39 2.46
CA GLY A 328 30.44 6.77 2.28
C GLY A 328 30.23 8.29 2.26
N ARG A 329 31.15 9.08 2.84
CA ARG A 329 31.20 10.54 2.63
C ARG A 329 31.81 10.93 1.28
N SER A 330 32.62 10.07 0.65
CA SER A 330 33.31 10.37 -0.61
C SER A 330 32.53 10.04 -1.89
N ASP A 331 31.31 9.48 -1.79
CA ASP A 331 30.36 9.37 -2.93
C ASP A 331 29.97 10.74 -3.53
N LEU A 332 30.41 11.85 -2.94
CA LEU A 332 30.16 13.21 -3.42
C LEU A 332 31.15 13.74 -4.48
N ARG A 333 32.15 12.96 -4.94
CA ARG A 333 33.13 13.44 -5.95
C ARG A 333 33.23 12.64 -7.25
N LEU A 334 32.46 11.57 -7.41
CA LEU A 334 32.37 10.84 -8.69
C LEU A 334 31.33 11.45 -9.66
N SER A 335 30.93 12.71 -9.46
CA SER A 335 30.16 13.51 -10.42
C SER A 335 31.05 14.24 -11.44
N ILE A 336 32.38 14.20 -11.27
CA ILE A 336 33.31 15.02 -12.06
C ILE A 336 33.77 14.32 -13.36
N LEU A 337 33.51 13.02 -13.56
CA LEU A 337 34.04 12.29 -14.73
C LEU A 337 33.04 12.01 -15.88
N MET A 338 31.80 12.50 -15.81
CA MET A 338 30.82 12.35 -16.90
C MET A 338 30.02 13.65 -17.09
N PRO A 339 30.44 14.57 -17.96
CA PRO A 339 29.66 15.75 -18.31
C PRO A 339 28.56 15.34 -19.30
N GLY A 340 27.41 14.92 -18.78
CA GLY A 340 26.29 14.47 -19.61
C GLY A 340 25.04 14.20 -18.79
N ASN A 341 24.28 15.28 -18.54
CA ASN A 341 22.90 15.34 -18.03
C ASN A 341 22.37 14.10 -17.26
N PRO A 342 22.60 14.01 -15.94
CA PRO A 342 22.14 12.89 -15.15
C PRO A 342 20.75 13.20 -14.59
N SER A 343 19.70 12.78 -15.29
CA SER A 343 18.38 12.54 -14.68
C SER A 343 18.39 11.27 -13.80
N THR A 344 19.47 11.07 -13.03
CA THR A 344 19.75 9.84 -12.29
C THR A 344 19.12 9.88 -10.90
N SER A 345 17.79 9.77 -10.86
CA SER A 345 17.07 9.35 -9.65
C SER A 345 17.41 7.90 -9.27
N VAL A 346 17.95 7.12 -10.21
CA VAL A 346 18.31 5.70 -10.01
C VAL A 346 19.64 5.52 -9.26
N LEU A 347 20.61 6.43 -9.38
CA LEU A 347 21.90 6.30 -8.67
C LEU A 347 21.82 6.62 -7.17
N ARG A 348 20.76 7.28 -6.68
CA ARG A 348 20.54 7.44 -5.23
C ARG A 348 20.06 6.15 -4.53
N LEU A 349 19.76 5.08 -5.28
CA LEU A 349 19.65 3.74 -4.70
C LEU A 349 20.99 3.24 -4.13
N ILE A 350 22.13 3.84 -4.49
CA ILE A 350 23.47 3.52 -4.00
C ILE A 350 23.75 4.14 -2.61
N SER A 351 22.73 4.14 -1.74
CA SER A 351 22.87 4.36 -0.29
C SER A 351 23.32 3.12 0.55
N PRO A 352 23.76 1.94 0.03
CA PRO A 352 24.06 0.81 0.88
C PRO A 352 25.31 1.05 1.72
N PHE A 353 26.28 1.86 1.29
CA PHE A 353 27.51 2.10 2.05
C PHE A 353 27.27 2.81 3.40
N ARG A 354 26.31 3.73 3.47
CA ARG A 354 25.97 4.41 4.73
C ARG A 354 25.16 3.52 5.67
N SER A 355 24.17 2.80 5.13
CA SER A 355 23.44 1.76 5.88
C SER A 355 24.38 0.65 6.37
N PHE A 356 25.42 0.33 5.60
CA PHE A 356 26.47 -0.60 5.97
C PHE A 356 27.34 -0.01 7.08
N ALA A 357 27.74 1.27 7.02
CA ALA A 357 28.46 1.94 8.11
C ALA A 357 27.67 1.95 9.43
N ASP A 358 26.36 2.19 9.39
CA ASP A 358 25.49 2.09 10.58
C ASP A 358 25.41 0.65 11.11
N THR A 359 25.38 -0.33 10.21
CA THR A 359 25.44 -1.76 10.56
C THR A 359 26.81 -2.11 11.18
N LEU A 360 27.91 -1.60 10.63
CA LEU A 360 29.25 -1.75 11.22
C LEU A 360 29.32 -1.08 12.60
N ARG A 361 28.68 0.08 12.77
CA ARG A 361 28.62 0.74 14.07
C ARG A 361 27.88 -0.12 15.10
N PHE A 362 26.76 -0.72 14.71
CA PHE A 362 26.04 -1.71 15.53
C PHE A 362 26.89 -2.96 15.83
N LEU A 363 27.66 -3.45 14.85
CA LEU A 363 28.60 -4.55 15.08
C LEU A 363 29.73 -4.19 16.05
N SER A 364 30.08 -2.91 16.17
CA SER A 364 31.15 -2.41 17.02
C SER A 364 30.73 -2.06 18.46
N SER A 365 29.43 -1.96 18.76
CA SER A 365 28.98 -1.58 20.11
C SER A 365 29.11 -2.74 21.09
N THR A 366 29.87 -2.53 22.15
CA THR A 366 30.27 -3.52 23.16
C THR A 366 29.25 -3.77 24.27
N ASP A 367 28.24 -2.91 24.45
CA ASP A 367 27.30 -2.96 25.59
C ASP A 367 26.17 -4.00 25.45
N VAL A 368 26.45 -5.12 24.80
CA VAL A 368 25.43 -6.04 24.29
C VAL A 368 25.65 -7.46 24.80
N ASP A 369 25.73 -7.64 26.11
CA ASP A 369 25.66 -8.99 26.68
C ASP A 369 24.21 -9.54 26.71
N ASN A 370 23.23 -8.87 26.09
CA ASN A 370 21.82 -9.30 26.10
C ASN A 370 20.96 -8.94 24.88
N ILE A 371 21.48 -8.57 23.70
CA ILE A 371 20.59 -8.49 22.51
C ILE A 371 20.39 -9.89 21.96
N ARG A 372 19.30 -10.52 22.37
CA ARG A 372 18.86 -11.81 21.84
C ARG A 372 18.31 -11.62 20.43
N PHE A 373 18.34 -12.66 19.60
CA PHE A 373 17.64 -12.65 18.31
C PHE A 373 16.16 -12.28 18.46
N SER A 374 15.54 -12.60 19.61
CA SER A 374 14.20 -12.17 19.98
C SER A 374 14.06 -10.65 20.09
N ASP A 375 15.10 -9.90 20.46
CA ASP A 375 15.04 -8.45 20.59
C ASP A 375 15.21 -7.76 19.23
N ILE A 376 15.90 -8.40 18.28
CA ILE A 376 15.92 -8.01 16.86
C ILE A 376 14.56 -8.32 16.22
N LEU A 377 13.96 -9.47 16.52
CA LEU A 377 12.58 -9.77 16.11
C LEU A 377 11.57 -8.83 16.76
N LYS A 378 11.78 -8.41 18.02
CA LYS A 378 10.98 -7.34 18.67
C LYS A 378 11.28 -5.96 18.12
N LEU A 379 12.46 -5.70 17.55
CA LEU A 379 12.79 -4.46 16.85
C LEU A 379 12.13 -4.44 15.47
N CYS A 380 12.14 -5.56 14.75
CA CYS A 380 11.41 -5.72 13.48
C CYS A 380 9.89 -5.71 13.70
N ALA A 381 9.41 -6.39 14.74
CA ALA A 381 8.04 -6.34 15.18
C ALA A 381 7.69 -4.97 15.76
N GLY A 382 8.61 -4.27 16.43
CA GLY A 382 8.46 -2.93 16.99
C GLY A 382 8.47 -1.85 15.92
N LEU A 383 9.25 -1.97 14.85
CA LEU A 383 9.13 -1.15 13.65
C LEU A 383 7.80 -1.42 12.92
N ALA A 384 7.19 -2.60 13.12
CA ALA A 384 5.84 -2.91 12.66
C ALA A 384 4.71 -2.57 13.67
N SER A 385 5.02 -2.47 14.97
CA SER A 385 4.09 -2.41 16.10
C SER A 385 4.34 -1.25 17.07
N GLN A 386 5.18 -0.27 16.73
CA GLN A 386 5.28 1.00 17.45
C GLN A 386 4.00 1.80 17.16
N HIS A 387 2.88 1.39 17.77
CA HIS A 387 2.09 2.15 18.72
C HIS A 387 0.77 1.41 19.02
N VAL A 388 0.75 0.41 19.92
CA VAL A 388 -0.52 -0.07 20.51
C VAL A 388 -0.44 -0.38 22.02
N SER A 389 0.73 -0.53 22.65
CA SER A 389 0.75 -0.93 24.07
C SER A 389 0.57 0.19 25.10
N VAL A 390 0.33 1.46 24.71
CA VAL A 390 0.11 2.56 25.71
C VAL A 390 -1.10 3.46 25.40
N GLN A 391 -1.76 3.34 24.24
CA GLN A 391 -2.73 4.35 23.80
C GLN A 391 -4.19 3.91 23.75
N THR A 392 -4.54 2.64 23.98
CA THR A 392 -5.96 2.25 24.04
C THR A 392 -6.64 2.67 25.33
N ASN A 393 -5.91 2.69 26.45
CA ASN A 393 -6.41 3.30 27.69
C ASN A 393 -6.23 4.83 27.66
N GLY A 394 -5.10 5.32 27.14
CA GLY A 394 -4.79 6.76 27.08
C GLY A 394 -5.58 7.58 26.04
N ALA A 395 -6.03 7.01 24.92
CA ALA A 395 -6.83 7.76 23.92
C ALA A 395 -8.31 7.86 24.32
N VAL A 396 -8.84 6.85 25.02
CA VAL A 396 -10.16 6.94 25.65
C VAL A 396 -10.11 7.91 26.83
N GLU A 397 -9.02 7.90 27.62
CA GLU A 397 -8.82 8.83 28.73
C GLU A 397 -8.49 10.26 28.27
N MET A 398 -7.73 10.47 27.19
CA MET A 398 -7.51 11.79 26.58
C MET A 398 -8.77 12.33 25.91
N ASN A 399 -9.56 11.53 25.19
CA ASN A 399 -10.84 12.03 24.66
C ASN A 399 -11.82 12.36 25.79
N ASN A 400 -11.81 11.59 26.90
CA ASN A 400 -12.64 11.90 28.06
C ASN A 400 -12.13 13.13 28.83
N LEU A 401 -10.81 13.34 28.97
CA LEU A 401 -10.21 14.51 29.59
C LEU A 401 -10.35 15.76 28.73
N GLN A 402 -10.20 15.65 27.41
CA GLN A 402 -10.38 16.76 26.48
C GLN A 402 -11.87 17.14 26.33
N ASN A 403 -12.80 16.18 26.46
CA ASN A 403 -14.23 16.46 26.59
C ASN A 403 -14.61 16.95 28.01
N ALA A 404 -13.83 16.65 29.04
CA ALA A 404 -14.04 17.16 30.40
C ALA A 404 -13.50 18.60 30.56
N GLU A 405 -12.35 18.93 29.96
CA GLU A 405 -11.79 20.29 29.93
C GLU A 405 -12.53 21.21 28.94
N ALA A 406 -13.00 20.70 27.79
CA ALA A 406 -13.81 21.49 26.85
C ALA A 406 -15.21 21.86 27.39
N ASN A 407 -15.60 21.32 28.53
CA ASN A 407 -16.86 21.61 29.20
C ASN A 407 -16.68 22.45 30.48
N ASP A 408 -15.53 23.09 30.71
CA ASP A 408 -15.48 24.18 31.70
C ASP A 408 -16.17 25.43 31.12
N PRO A 409 -17.39 25.79 31.56
CA PRO A 409 -18.13 26.93 31.02
C PRO A 409 -17.48 28.29 31.34
N ARG A 410 -16.34 28.31 32.05
CA ARG A 410 -15.66 29.53 32.49
C ARG A 410 -14.41 29.92 31.71
N ASP A 411 -14.00 29.18 30.67
CA ASP A 411 -12.88 29.62 29.82
C ASP A 411 -13.37 30.44 28.59
N PRO A 412 -13.22 31.78 28.61
CA PRO A 412 -13.55 32.64 27.46
C PRO A 412 -12.60 32.48 26.26
N ARG A 413 -11.59 31.60 26.33
CA ARG A 413 -10.67 31.28 25.22
C ARG A 413 -10.97 29.95 24.52
N SER A 414 -12.13 29.35 24.77
CA SER A 414 -12.53 28.14 24.05
C SER A 414 -12.46 28.39 22.54
N PRO A 415 -11.67 27.59 21.80
CA PRO A 415 -11.53 27.76 20.35
C PRO A 415 -12.92 27.66 19.72
N PRO A 416 -13.22 28.50 18.71
CA PRO A 416 -14.56 28.57 18.12
C PRO A 416 -15.00 27.16 17.74
N THR A 417 -16.09 26.70 18.35
CA THR A 417 -16.67 25.38 18.05
C THR A 417 -16.77 25.23 16.54
N PRO A 418 -16.13 24.20 15.95
CA PRO A 418 -16.02 24.10 14.50
C PRO A 418 -17.41 24.15 13.89
N SER A 419 -17.64 25.15 13.04
CA SER A 419 -18.95 25.43 12.45
C SER A 419 -19.56 24.16 11.85
N ASN A 420 -20.79 23.85 12.27
CA ASN A 420 -21.53 22.62 12.01
C ASN A 420 -21.72 22.28 10.51
N ASN A 421 -21.39 23.21 9.60
CA ASN A 421 -21.51 23.05 8.15
C ASN A 421 -20.46 22.12 7.51
N SER A 422 -19.33 21.84 8.18
CA SER A 422 -18.31 20.93 7.63
C SER A 422 -18.73 19.44 7.64
N GLY A 423 -19.75 19.09 8.43
CA GLY A 423 -20.21 17.70 8.57
C GLY A 423 -21.03 17.15 7.41
N SER A 424 -21.60 18.00 6.53
CA SER A 424 -22.46 17.52 5.44
C SER A 424 -21.66 16.89 4.29
N ALA A 425 -20.54 17.52 3.89
CA ALA A 425 -19.72 17.04 2.78
C ALA A 425 -19.09 15.66 3.06
N GLY A 426 -18.54 15.45 4.27
CA GLY A 426 -17.97 14.16 4.66
C GLY A 426 -18.99 13.01 4.64
N LYS A 427 -20.23 13.28 5.04
CA LYS A 427 -21.33 12.30 4.97
C LYS A 427 -21.66 11.91 3.53
N TRP A 428 -21.83 12.89 2.63
CA TRP A 428 -22.11 12.61 1.22
C TRP A 428 -20.98 11.85 0.55
N ILE A 429 -19.72 12.21 0.81
CA ILE A 429 -18.55 11.50 0.29
C ILE A 429 -18.57 10.03 0.74
N SER A 430 -18.77 9.78 2.04
CA SER A 430 -18.84 8.43 2.59
C SER A 430 -20.00 7.60 2.00
N ILE A 431 -21.18 8.20 1.82
CA ILE A 431 -22.33 7.52 1.18
C ILE A 431 -22.03 7.18 -0.27
N CYS A 432 -21.59 8.16 -1.07
CA CYS A 432 -21.23 7.96 -2.48
C CYS A 432 -20.14 6.90 -2.63
N TRP A 433 -19.14 6.91 -1.75
CA TRP A 433 -18.08 5.91 -1.73
C TRP A 433 -18.61 4.51 -1.44
N ASN A 434 -19.50 4.35 -0.46
CA ASN A 434 -20.12 3.06 -0.16
C ASN A 434 -20.99 2.51 -1.30
N ILE A 435 -21.75 3.39 -1.96
CA ILE A 435 -22.53 3.02 -3.15
C ILE A 435 -21.58 2.57 -4.26
N LEU A 436 -20.51 3.32 -4.53
CA LEU A 436 -19.50 2.96 -5.52
C LEU A 436 -18.85 1.60 -5.20
N MET A 437 -18.54 1.33 -3.94
CA MET A 437 -17.97 0.05 -3.51
C MET A 437 -18.92 -1.11 -3.79
N PHE A 438 -20.19 -0.96 -3.42
CA PHE A 438 -21.21 -1.98 -3.67
C PHE A 438 -21.40 -2.23 -5.18
N LEU A 439 -21.52 -1.16 -5.97
CA LEU A 439 -21.61 -1.27 -7.43
C LEU A 439 -20.38 -1.93 -8.04
N THR A 440 -19.19 -1.68 -7.49
CA THR A 440 -17.94 -2.32 -7.94
C THR A 440 -17.96 -3.83 -7.65
N ILE A 441 -18.43 -4.26 -6.48
CA ILE A 441 -18.61 -5.69 -6.15
C ILE A 441 -19.57 -6.35 -7.15
N VAL A 442 -20.74 -5.75 -7.36
CA VAL A 442 -21.74 -6.26 -8.31
C VAL A 442 -21.18 -6.34 -9.72
N TRP A 443 -20.44 -5.32 -10.15
CA TRP A 443 -19.81 -5.30 -11.47
C TRP A 443 -18.79 -6.43 -11.65
N PHE A 444 -17.95 -6.71 -10.65
CA PHE A 444 -17.00 -7.83 -10.71
C PHE A 444 -17.70 -9.20 -10.78
N ILE A 445 -18.74 -9.41 -9.97
CA ILE A 445 -19.54 -10.64 -9.99
C ILE A 445 -20.16 -10.83 -11.38
N LEU A 446 -20.84 -9.80 -11.91
CA LEU A 446 -21.43 -9.84 -13.24
C LEU A 446 -20.37 -10.09 -14.32
N SER A 447 -19.20 -9.46 -14.19
CA SER A 447 -18.12 -9.63 -15.15
C SER A 447 -17.61 -11.07 -15.22
N ILE A 448 -17.45 -11.72 -14.07
CA ILE A 448 -17.01 -13.12 -13.98
C ILE A 448 -18.10 -14.05 -14.52
N GLU A 449 -19.32 -13.95 -14.01
CA GLU A 449 -20.41 -14.87 -14.35
C GLU A 449 -20.84 -14.75 -15.82
N LEU A 450 -20.90 -13.53 -16.37
CA LEU A 450 -21.19 -13.34 -17.79
C LEU A 450 -20.05 -13.82 -18.68
N THR A 451 -18.79 -13.68 -18.26
CA THR A 451 -17.64 -14.24 -19.00
C THR A 451 -17.72 -15.76 -19.04
N ILE A 452 -18.10 -16.42 -17.94
CA ILE A 452 -18.29 -17.88 -17.90
C ILE A 452 -19.44 -18.31 -18.82
N ALA A 453 -20.60 -17.66 -18.70
CA ALA A 453 -21.79 -17.98 -19.48
C ALA A 453 -21.58 -17.74 -20.98
N TRP A 454 -20.90 -16.67 -21.37
CA TRP A 454 -20.73 -16.31 -22.80
C TRP A 454 -19.71 -17.15 -23.55
N ASN A 455 -18.80 -17.82 -22.84
CA ASN A 455 -17.84 -18.76 -23.43
C ASN A 455 -18.25 -20.22 -23.26
N ASP A 456 -19.45 -20.48 -22.76
CA ASP A 456 -19.97 -21.82 -22.51
C ASP A 456 -18.95 -22.69 -21.74
N ILE A 457 -18.43 -22.15 -20.64
CA ILE A 457 -17.44 -22.85 -19.82
C ILE A 457 -18.15 -23.94 -19.02
N GLN A 458 -17.85 -25.20 -19.33
CA GLN A 458 -18.45 -26.39 -18.72
C GLN A 458 -17.60 -26.93 -17.57
N GLY A 459 -18.23 -27.69 -16.68
CA GLY A 459 -17.57 -28.35 -15.55
C GLY A 459 -17.25 -27.46 -14.34
N VAL A 460 -17.58 -26.16 -14.39
CA VAL A 460 -17.25 -25.19 -13.34
C VAL A 460 -18.45 -24.77 -12.47
N ASN A 461 -19.66 -25.26 -12.77
CA ASN A 461 -20.90 -24.90 -12.07
C ASN A 461 -21.33 -25.95 -11.04
N THR A 462 -20.41 -26.81 -10.63
CA THR A 462 -20.67 -27.90 -9.68
C THR A 462 -19.62 -27.92 -8.59
N ILE A 463 -20.06 -28.06 -7.33
CA ILE A 463 -19.18 -28.19 -6.16
C ILE A 463 -18.80 -29.65 -5.98
N GLN A 464 -17.82 -30.13 -6.76
CA GLN A 464 -17.40 -31.54 -6.72
C GLN A 464 -16.02 -31.74 -6.10
N SER A 465 -15.12 -30.75 -6.21
CA SER A 465 -13.75 -30.92 -5.72
C SER A 465 -13.56 -30.35 -4.32
N THR A 466 -12.68 -31.00 -3.55
CA THR A 466 -12.29 -30.55 -2.20
C THR A 466 -11.67 -29.16 -2.20
N GLY A 467 -10.99 -28.78 -3.30
CA GLY A 467 -10.42 -27.44 -3.48
C GLY A 467 -11.47 -26.31 -3.46
N GLN A 468 -12.71 -26.61 -3.88
CA GLN A 468 -13.81 -25.64 -3.86
C GLN A 468 -14.50 -25.52 -2.49
N LEU A 469 -14.42 -26.55 -1.66
CA LEU A 469 -15.11 -26.60 -0.38
C LEU A 469 -14.51 -25.61 0.63
N ILE A 470 -13.18 -25.47 0.65
CA ILE A 470 -12.50 -24.59 1.61
C ILE A 470 -12.92 -23.13 1.41
N PRO A 471 -12.83 -22.52 0.22
CA PRO A 471 -13.24 -21.13 0.03
C PRO A 471 -14.74 -20.92 0.24
N PHE A 472 -15.55 -21.90 -0.14
CA PHE A 472 -17.00 -21.87 0.10
C PHE A 472 -17.32 -21.76 1.59
N ILE A 473 -16.77 -22.65 2.41
CA ILE A 473 -16.99 -22.64 3.87
C ILE A 473 -16.47 -21.32 4.48
N ILE A 474 -15.26 -20.88 4.10
CA ILE A 474 -14.70 -19.62 4.61
C ILE A 474 -15.62 -18.44 4.27
N GLY A 475 -16.13 -18.38 3.05
CA GLY A 475 -17.08 -17.34 2.60
C GLY A 475 -18.38 -17.36 3.39
N VAL A 476 -18.98 -18.55 3.60
CA VAL A 476 -20.21 -18.72 4.38
C VAL A 476 -20.01 -18.32 5.84
N THR A 477 -18.92 -18.78 6.47
CA THR A 477 -18.61 -18.43 7.87
C THR A 477 -18.35 -16.93 8.02
N SER A 478 -17.63 -16.31 7.08
CA SER A 478 -17.39 -14.87 7.09
C SER A 478 -18.69 -14.08 6.91
N ALA A 479 -19.59 -14.52 6.03
CA ALA A 479 -20.92 -13.92 5.88
C ALA A 479 -21.76 -14.03 7.15
N ALA A 480 -21.78 -15.20 7.81
CA ALA A 480 -22.48 -15.40 9.07
C ALA A 480 -21.92 -14.48 10.18
N GLN A 481 -20.61 -14.38 10.28
CA GLN A 481 -19.93 -13.49 11.25
C GLN A 481 -20.25 -12.01 10.97
N ALA A 482 -20.27 -11.60 9.70
CA ALA A 482 -20.63 -10.24 9.31
C ALA A 482 -22.07 -9.89 9.72
N ILE A 483 -23.02 -10.81 9.46
CA ILE A 483 -24.42 -10.65 9.86
C ILE A 483 -24.53 -10.53 11.37
N GLN A 484 -23.85 -11.40 12.12
CA GLN A 484 -23.82 -11.35 13.58
C GLN A 484 -23.28 -10.01 14.09
N ASN A 485 -22.18 -9.52 13.53
CA ASN A 485 -21.57 -8.24 13.92
C ASN A 485 -22.50 -7.05 13.65
N VAL A 486 -23.18 -7.04 12.51
CA VAL A 486 -24.19 -6.02 12.18
C VAL A 486 -25.36 -6.07 13.16
N PHE A 487 -25.86 -7.27 13.47
CA PHE A 487 -26.96 -7.47 14.41
C PHE A 487 -26.60 -6.96 15.80
N VAL A 488 -25.47 -7.41 16.36
CA VAL A 488 -24.99 -6.98 17.69
C VAL A 488 -24.79 -5.47 17.74
N SER A 489 -24.22 -4.87 16.70
CA SER A 489 -24.01 -3.42 16.62
C SER A 489 -25.32 -2.64 16.59
N THR A 490 -26.33 -3.17 15.91
CA THR A 490 -27.67 -2.57 15.86
C THR A 490 -28.37 -2.64 17.20
N VAL A 491 -28.32 -3.79 17.88
CA VAL A 491 -28.90 -3.99 19.22
C VAL A 491 -28.23 -3.08 20.25
N LYS A 492 -26.89 -2.96 20.25
CA LYS A 492 -26.17 -2.05 21.15
C LYS A 492 -26.59 -0.58 20.95
N LYS A 493 -26.72 -0.13 19.70
CA LYS A 493 -27.19 1.23 19.38
C LYS A 493 -28.62 1.47 19.88
N ALA A 494 -29.50 0.48 19.74
CA ALA A 494 -30.87 0.57 20.25
C ALA A 494 -30.89 0.66 21.78
N SER A 495 -30.12 -0.20 22.47
CA SER A 495 -30.02 -0.23 23.94
C SER A 495 -29.49 1.09 24.53
N ASN A 496 -28.43 1.66 23.93
CA ASN A 496 -27.87 2.93 24.42
C ASN A 496 -28.84 4.09 24.25
N LYS A 497 -29.65 4.08 23.19
CA LYS A 497 -30.69 5.08 22.98
C LYS A 497 -31.74 5.00 24.10
N THR A 498 -32.13 3.79 24.51
CA THR A 498 -33.09 3.60 25.62
C THR A 498 -32.56 4.10 26.96
N GLN A 499 -31.27 3.94 27.27
CA GLN A 499 -30.70 4.41 28.55
C GLN A 499 -30.58 5.94 28.67
N THR A 500 -30.74 6.67 27.56
CA THR A 500 -30.66 8.14 27.53
C THR A 500 -32.03 8.81 27.72
N TYR A 501 -33.13 8.05 27.67
CA TYR A 501 -34.50 8.49 27.94
C TYR A 501 -34.96 7.99 29.31
#